data_AF-A0A0H5RAL0-F1
#
_entry.id   AF-A0A0H5RAL0-F1
#
_cell.length_a   1.000
_cell.length_b   1.000
_cell.length_c   1.000
_cell.angle_alpha   90.00
_cell.angle_beta   90.00
_cell.angle_gamma   90.00
#
_symmetry.space_group_name_H-M   'P 1'
#
loop_
_entity.id
_entity.type
_entity.pdbx_description
1 polymer ?
#
loop_
_entity_poly.entity_id
_entity_poly.type
_entity_poly.pdbx_seq_one_letter_code
_entity_poly.pdbx_strand_id
1 'polypeptide(L)'
;MSSTAGNETPAGCDDAPTPGASRMPRTRPTFNKFVMYETTIRFYVIAHCPMRSTYRVMKIDRTDPPNLSISVIPNEFTRDEVYKLLDMLNAANINSGGLLKCVTACAILGFIQTAYTGALYHASY
;
A
#
# COMPACT_ATOMS: atom_id res chain seq x y z
N MET A 1 -38.73 -64.76 -6.43
CA MET A 1 -38.78 -63.30 -6.67
C MET A 1 -38.15 -62.66 -5.43
N SER A 2 -36.83 -62.43 -5.40
CA SER A 2 -36.17 -61.14 -5.76
C SER A 2 -36.66 -60.00 -4.85
N SER A 3 -35.89 -59.14 -4.17
CA SER A 3 -34.45 -58.89 -4.00
C SER A 3 -34.30 -57.83 -2.88
N THR A 4 -33.31 -58.02 -2.00
CA THR A 4 -32.30 -57.04 -1.53
C THR A 4 -32.65 -55.62 -1.02
N ALA A 5 -32.22 -55.41 0.25
CA ALA A 5 -31.61 -54.23 0.90
C ALA A 5 -31.80 -52.82 0.32
N GLY A 6 -32.47 -51.96 1.10
CA GLY A 6 -32.20 -50.52 1.13
C GLY A 6 -31.02 -50.24 2.06
N ASN A 7 -29.94 -49.73 1.48
CA ASN A 7 -28.77 -49.21 2.18
C ASN A 7 -28.94 -47.69 2.33
N GLU A 8 -29.02 -47.20 3.56
CA GLU A 8 -28.90 -45.77 3.86
C GLU A 8 -27.85 -45.59 4.97
N THR A 9 -26.64 -45.23 4.52
CA THR A 9 -25.66 -44.53 5.36
C THR A 9 -25.75 -43.06 4.99
N PRO A 10 -25.85 -42.15 5.95
CA PRO A 10 -25.17 -40.87 5.84
C PRO A 10 -23.96 -40.92 6.76
N ALA A 11 -22.80 -41.13 6.16
CA ALA A 11 -21.53 -40.74 6.73
C ALA A 11 -21.45 -39.21 6.64
N GLY A 12 -20.88 -38.57 7.67
CA GLY A 12 -20.61 -37.13 7.62
C GLY A 12 -20.83 -36.44 8.96
N CYS A 13 -20.31 -37.00 10.06
CA CYS A 13 -19.26 -36.36 10.85
C CYS A 13 -19.46 -34.85 11.07
N ASP A 14 -19.85 -34.53 12.30
CA ASP A 14 -19.68 -33.23 12.92
C ASP A 14 -18.24 -32.73 12.68
N ASP A 15 -18.06 -31.80 11.74
CA ASP A 15 -16.81 -31.05 11.60
C ASP A 15 -16.68 -30.08 12.79
N ALA A 16 -16.29 -30.66 13.92
CA ALA A 16 -15.72 -29.91 15.02
C ALA A 16 -14.57 -29.04 14.48
N PRO A 17 -14.47 -27.76 14.87
CA PRO A 17 -13.37 -26.92 14.42
C PRO A 17 -12.07 -27.51 14.94
N THR A 18 -11.20 -27.96 14.03
CA THR A 18 -9.90 -28.54 14.34
C THR A 18 -9.10 -27.61 15.25
N PRO A 19 -8.76 -28.01 16.49
CA PRO A 19 -7.93 -27.20 17.37
C PRO A 19 -6.46 -27.41 16.98
N GLY A 20 -5.91 -26.52 16.15
CA GLY A 20 -4.50 -26.64 15.77
C GLY A 20 -3.98 -25.66 14.72
N ALA A 21 -4.84 -25.05 13.90
CA ALA A 21 -4.40 -23.94 13.09
C ALA A 21 -4.32 -22.71 13.99
N SER A 22 -3.10 -22.24 14.28
CA SER A 22 -2.87 -20.92 14.83
C SER A 22 -3.54 -19.89 13.91
N ARG A 23 -4.81 -19.59 14.18
CA ARG A 23 -5.56 -18.56 13.49
C ARG A 23 -4.92 -17.25 13.93
N MET A 24 -3.83 -16.89 13.24
CA MET A 24 -3.22 -15.57 13.35
C MET A 24 -4.38 -14.59 13.41
N PRO A 25 -4.49 -13.77 14.46
CA PRO A 25 -5.55 -12.80 14.56
C PRO A 25 -5.68 -12.09 13.22
N ARG A 26 -6.90 -11.82 12.76
CA ARG A 26 -7.13 -10.99 11.56
C ARG A 26 -6.72 -9.54 11.87
N THR A 27 -5.47 -9.33 12.26
CA THR A 27 -4.86 -8.04 12.48
C THR A 27 -4.64 -7.43 11.10
N ARG A 28 -5.15 -6.20 10.95
CA ARG A 28 -4.84 -5.40 9.78
C ARG A 28 -3.31 -5.25 9.72
N PRO A 29 -2.70 -5.36 8.53
CA PRO A 29 -1.25 -5.20 8.40
C PRO A 29 -0.84 -3.83 8.94
N THR A 30 0.09 -3.82 9.89
CA THR A 30 0.64 -2.60 10.48
C THR A 30 1.95 -2.27 9.77
N PHE A 31 2.06 -1.05 9.28
CA PHE A 31 3.27 -0.51 8.66
C PHE A 31 3.95 0.44 9.63
N ASN A 32 5.24 0.26 9.89
CA ASN A 32 5.96 1.02 10.92
C ASN A 32 7.25 1.69 10.42
N LYS A 33 7.55 1.54 9.13
CA LYS A 33 8.68 2.19 8.48
C LYS A 33 8.25 2.65 7.10
N PHE A 34 8.40 3.94 6.88
CA PHE A 34 8.03 4.64 5.66
C PHE A 34 9.28 5.30 5.10
N VAL A 35 9.55 5.09 3.82
CA VAL A 35 10.63 5.77 3.10
C VAL A 35 9.99 6.54 1.96
N MET A 36 10.18 7.85 1.94
CA MET A 36 9.69 8.70 0.87
C MET A 36 10.80 8.97 -0.14
N TYR A 37 10.46 8.79 -1.41
CA TYR A 37 11.25 9.19 -2.55
C TYR A 37 10.52 10.27 -3.33
N GLU A 38 11.25 11.16 -3.97
CA GLU A 38 10.69 12.17 -4.85
C GLU A 38 11.25 12.08 -6.26
N THR A 39 10.38 12.45 -7.20
CA THR A 39 10.74 12.93 -8.53
C THR A 39 10.17 14.34 -8.69
N THR A 40 10.42 14.96 -9.84
CA THR A 40 9.91 16.30 -10.17
C THR A 40 8.39 16.40 -10.04
N ILE A 41 7.65 15.32 -10.35
CA ILE A 41 6.18 15.36 -10.44
C ILE A 41 5.46 14.49 -9.41
N ARG A 42 6.16 13.61 -8.68
CA ARG A 42 5.53 12.66 -7.75
C ARG A 42 6.37 12.40 -6.51
N PHE A 43 5.69 12.14 -5.41
CA PHE A 43 6.29 11.43 -4.27
C PHE A 43 5.87 9.96 -4.28
N TYR A 44 6.81 9.10 -3.91
CA TYR A 44 6.62 7.67 -3.73
C TYR A 44 6.92 7.30 -2.28
N VAL A 45 5.95 6.74 -1.57
CA VAL A 45 6.12 6.27 -0.20
C VAL A 45 6.16 4.76 -0.20
N ILE A 46 7.26 4.19 0.29
CA ILE A 46 7.44 2.76 0.52
C ILE A 46 7.18 2.47 2.00
N ALA A 47 6.10 1.74 2.29
CA ALA A 47 5.71 1.35 3.64
C ALA A 47 6.07 -0.12 3.88
N HIS A 48 6.80 -0.43 4.96
CA HIS A 48 7.18 -1.79 5.33
C HIS A 48 6.31 -2.34 6.47
N CYS A 49 5.81 -3.56 6.30
CA CYS A 49 5.09 -4.34 7.30
C CYS A 49 5.99 -5.46 7.86
N PRO A 50 6.55 -5.31 9.07
CA PRO A 50 7.48 -6.30 9.64
C PRO A 50 6.84 -7.67 9.86
N MET A 51 5.56 -7.71 10.25
CA MET A 51 4.85 -8.96 10.55
C MET A 51 4.75 -9.88 9.33
N ARG A 52 4.63 -9.30 8.13
CA ARG A 52 4.49 -10.04 6.87
C ARG A 52 5.75 -10.00 6.02
N SER A 53 6.75 -9.19 6.40
CA SER A 53 7.90 -8.86 5.55
C SER A 53 7.50 -8.35 4.16
N THR A 54 6.35 -7.68 4.08
CA THR A 54 5.81 -7.12 2.83
C THR A 54 5.90 -5.61 2.82
N TYR A 55 5.82 -5.04 1.62
CA TYR A 55 5.86 -3.63 1.37
C TYR A 55 4.60 -3.17 0.64
N ARG A 56 4.21 -1.92 0.87
CA ARG A 56 3.19 -1.23 0.08
C ARG A 56 3.75 0.06 -0.46
N VAL A 57 3.24 0.45 -1.63
CA VAL A 57 3.69 1.65 -2.33
C VAL A 57 2.51 2.59 -2.52
N MET A 58 2.70 3.85 -2.12
CA MET A 58 1.76 4.92 -2.33
C MET A 58 2.40 6.01 -3.19
N LYS A 59 1.62 6.56 -4.12
CA LYS A 59 2.01 7.64 -5.01
C LYS A 59 1.22 8.89 -4.66
N ILE A 60 1.89 10.04 -4.67
CA ILE A 60 1.28 11.33 -4.45
C ILE A 60 1.66 12.20 -5.65
N ASP A 61 0.67 12.70 -6.37
CA ASP A 61 0.89 13.69 -7.43
C ASP A 61 1.06 15.08 -6.80
N ARG A 62 2.09 15.81 -7.21
CA ARG A 62 2.40 17.16 -6.73
C ARG A 62 2.29 18.24 -7.82
N THR A 63 1.77 17.88 -8.99
CA THR A 63 1.63 18.81 -10.13
C THR A 63 0.39 19.70 -10.03
N ASP A 64 -0.63 19.30 -9.27
CA ASP A 64 -1.85 20.08 -9.03
C ASP A 64 -2.09 20.25 -7.52
N PRO A 65 -1.41 21.21 -6.86
CA PRO A 65 -1.47 21.41 -5.41
C PRO A 65 -2.88 21.57 -4.79
N PRO A 66 -3.86 22.24 -5.43
CA PRO A 66 -5.21 22.31 -4.87
C PRO A 66 -5.96 20.97 -4.92
N ASN A 67 -5.58 20.04 -5.82
CA ASN A 67 -6.21 18.73 -5.96
C ASN A 67 -5.19 17.62 -5.66
N LEU A 68 -4.93 17.41 -4.36
CA LEU A 68 -4.03 16.36 -3.92
C LEU A 68 -4.52 14.97 -4.35
N SER A 69 -3.82 14.35 -5.30
CA SER A 69 -4.12 13.00 -5.78
C SER A 69 -3.19 11.99 -5.13
N ILE A 70 -3.77 11.10 -4.30
CA ILE A 70 -3.06 10.01 -3.63
C ILE A 70 -3.61 8.69 -4.14
N SER A 71 -2.71 7.81 -4.57
CA SER A 71 -3.07 6.46 -5.00
C SER A 71 -2.18 5.42 -4.33
N VAL A 72 -2.79 4.37 -3.80
CA VAL A 72 -2.07 3.21 -3.26
C VAL A 72 -2.06 2.13 -4.33
N ILE A 73 -0.89 1.56 -4.60
CA ILE A 73 -0.82 0.39 -5.50
C ILE A 73 -1.47 -0.80 -4.77
N PRO A 74 -2.45 -1.48 -5.37
CA PRO A 74 -3.23 -2.51 -4.67
C PRO A 74 -2.41 -3.75 -4.29
N ASN A 75 -1.32 -4.02 -5.02
CA ASN A 75 -0.43 -5.16 -4.77
C ASN A 75 0.48 -4.92 -3.55
N GLU A 76 0.72 -5.98 -2.78
CA GLU A 76 1.84 -6.02 -1.85
C GLU A 76 3.11 -6.43 -2.58
N PHE A 77 4.23 -5.86 -2.16
CA PHE A 77 5.53 -6.06 -2.78
C PHE A 77 6.45 -6.80 -1.83
N THR A 78 7.32 -7.62 -2.39
CA THR A 78 8.52 -8.14 -1.73
C THR A 78 9.63 -7.08 -1.76
N ARG A 79 10.70 -7.32 -0.99
CA ARG A 79 11.86 -6.44 -0.96
C ARG A 79 12.50 -6.26 -2.35
N ASP A 80 12.62 -7.34 -3.11
CA ASP A 80 13.26 -7.32 -4.43
C ASP A 80 12.39 -6.60 -5.47
N GLU A 81 11.06 -6.78 -5.40
CA GLU A 81 10.14 -6.04 -6.27
C GLU A 81 10.16 -4.54 -5.98
N VAL A 82 10.32 -4.13 -4.72
CA VAL A 82 10.54 -2.72 -4.37
C VAL A 82 11.85 -2.21 -4.98
N TYR A 83 12.95 -2.94 -4.86
CA TYR A 83 14.22 -2.49 -5.46
C TYR A 83 14.11 -2.33 -6.98
N LYS A 84 13.55 -3.33 -7.67
CA LYS A 84 13.30 -3.26 -9.12
C LYS A 84 12.40 -2.08 -9.49
N LEU A 85 11.37 -1.82 -8.69
CA LEU A 85 10.49 -0.66 -8.89
C LEU A 85 11.26 0.66 -8.75
N LEU A 86 12.10 0.81 -7.72
CA LEU A 86 12.89 2.02 -7.51
C LEU A 86 13.89 2.24 -8.65
N ASP A 87 14.53 1.18 -9.14
CA ASP A 87 15.46 1.25 -10.28
C ASP A 87 14.74 1.69 -11.56
N MET A 88 13.57 1.10 -11.87
CA MET A 88 12.76 1.50 -13.01
C MET A 88 12.31 2.95 -12.91
N LEU A 89 11.87 3.39 -11.72
CA LEU A 89 11.46 4.78 -11.49
C LEU A 89 12.65 5.73 -11.67
N ASN A 90 13.83 5.38 -11.16
CA ASN A 90 15.03 6.20 -11.35
C ASN A 90 15.42 6.30 -12.82
N ALA A 91 15.47 5.18 -13.55
CA ALA A 91 15.79 5.16 -14.97
C ALA A 91 14.79 5.99 -15.80
N ALA A 92 13.49 5.88 -15.50
CA ALA A 92 12.45 6.65 -16.19
C ALA A 92 12.52 8.16 -15.94
N ASN A 93 13.15 8.60 -14.84
CA ASN A 93 13.26 10.00 -14.47
C ASN A 93 14.69 10.54 -14.57
N ILE A 94 15.65 9.77 -15.10
CA ILE A 94 17.08 10.13 -15.09
C ILE A 94 17.36 11.49 -15.76
N ASN A 95 16.63 11.79 -16.84
CA ASN A 95 16.75 13.04 -17.59
C ASN A 95 16.05 14.23 -16.92
N SER A 96 15.34 13.99 -15.81
CA SER A 96 14.55 14.98 -15.09
C SER A 96 14.93 15.07 -13.61
N GLY A 97 16.15 14.68 -13.25
CA GLY A 97 16.68 14.73 -11.88
C GLY A 97 16.68 13.39 -11.13
N GLY A 98 16.17 12.32 -11.75
CA GLY A 98 16.17 10.97 -11.19
C GLY A 98 15.14 10.76 -10.09
N LEU A 99 15.39 9.73 -9.28
CA LEU A 99 14.62 9.40 -8.09
C LEU A 99 15.48 9.67 -6.84
N LEU A 100 15.07 10.63 -6.02
CA LEU A 100 15.81 11.04 -4.83
C LEU A 100 15.13 10.48 -3.58
N LYS A 101 15.93 10.06 -2.59
CA LYS A 101 15.41 9.64 -1.28
C LYS A 101 15.30 10.85 -0.36
N CYS A 102 14.09 11.16 0.12
CA CYS A 102 13.83 12.35 0.94
C CYS A 102 13.97 12.07 2.43
N VAL A 103 13.15 11.15 2.96
CA VAL A 103 13.01 10.95 4.41
C VAL A 103 12.67 9.51 4.75
N THR A 104 13.06 9.08 5.95
CA THR A 104 12.61 7.85 6.59
C THR A 104 11.86 8.20 7.88
N ALA A 105 10.66 7.67 8.04
CA ALA A 105 9.77 7.96 9.18
C ALA A 105 9.10 6.70 9.70
N CYS A 106 8.63 6.73 10.95
CA CYS A 106 7.87 5.63 11.56
C CYS A 106 6.35 5.74 11.35
N ALA A 107 5.87 6.95 11.04
CA ALA A 107 4.45 7.22 10.82
C ALA A 107 4.27 8.43 9.89
N ILE A 108 3.12 8.48 9.22
CA ILE A 108 2.62 9.64 8.47
C ILE A 108 1.27 10.00 9.09
N LEU A 109 1.16 11.17 9.69
CA LEU A 109 -0.05 11.58 10.42
C LEU A 109 -1.16 12.01 9.47
N GLY A 110 -0.81 12.59 8.31
CA GLY A 110 -1.75 13.08 7.33
C GLY A 110 -1.10 14.11 6.41
N PHE A 111 -1.93 14.74 5.59
CA PHE A 111 -1.55 15.81 4.67
C PHE A 111 -2.31 17.07 5.05
N ILE A 112 -1.65 18.22 4.97
CA ILE A 112 -2.27 19.52 5.25
C ILE A 112 -2.33 20.28 3.93
N GLN A 113 -3.54 20.66 3.53
CA GLN A 113 -3.76 21.58 2.43
C GLN A 113 -3.82 23.01 2.98
N THR A 114 -2.78 23.79 2.73
CA THR A 114 -2.76 25.20 3.10
C THR A 114 -3.30 26.04 1.96
N ALA A 115 -4.43 26.72 2.16
CA ALA A 115 -4.88 27.75 1.23
C ALA A 115 -4.00 29.00 1.43
N TYR A 116 -2.97 29.20 0.60
CA TYR A 116 -2.24 30.47 0.60
C TYR A 116 -2.90 31.44 -0.38
N THR A 117 -3.25 32.61 0.15
CA THR A 117 -3.98 33.73 -0.46
C THR A 117 -3.16 34.41 -1.56
N GLY A 118 -3.40 34.06 -2.82
CA GLY A 118 -2.92 34.80 -3.99
C GLY A 118 -3.88 35.90 -4.48
N ALA A 119 -4.90 36.28 -3.69
CA ALA A 119 -6.00 37.13 -4.15
C ALA A 119 -6.00 38.57 -3.61
N LEU A 120 -4.86 39.13 -3.19
CA LEU A 120 -4.78 40.53 -2.72
C LEU A 120 -3.63 41.34 -3.35
N TYR A 121 -3.44 41.21 -4.67
CA TYR A 121 -2.63 42.16 -5.45
C TYR A 121 -3.44 42.92 -6.51
N HIS A 122 -4.77 42.92 -6.40
CA HIS A 122 -5.64 43.82 -7.16
C HIS A 122 -6.05 45.03 -6.29
N ALA A 123 -5.07 45.68 -5.67
CA ALA A 123 -5.25 47.07 -5.25
C ALA A 123 -4.91 47.94 -6.46
N SER A 124 -5.93 48.26 -7.25
CA SER A 124 -5.84 49.27 -8.30
C SER A 124 -5.44 50.61 -7.67
N TYR A 125 -4.38 51.22 -8.19
CA TYR A 125 -4.06 52.65 -8.00
C TYR A 125 -4.94 53.51 -8.90
#